data_AF-A0A915KN81-F1
#
_entry.id   AF-A0A915KN81-F1
#
_cell.length_a   1.000
_cell.length_b   1.000
_cell.length_c   1.000
_cell.angle_alpha   90.00
_cell.angle_beta   90.00
_cell.angle_gamma   90.00
#
_symmetry.space_group_name_H-M   'P 1'
#
loop_
_entity.id
_entity.type
_entity.pdbx_description
1 polymer ?
#
loop_
_entity_poly.entity_id
_entity_poly.type
_entity_poly.pdbx_seq_one_letter_code
_entity_poly.pdbx_strand_id
1 'polypeptide(L)'
;NFLYRFKFFVSVVVYLNAHCSTGRYLDRTKFLSVRNTRFGPSGVNHVMRACLQMLIDSAHPGDAANVLNCCTSDSSGSGPSLSADSNGSTLMRRLPVFKSQLDAWKYLAQVLDRLQTCPHLLAKRYDSCTACEPAHPSQPLSK
;
A
#
# COMPACT_ATOMS: atom_id res chain seq x y z
N ASN A 1 19.32 2.52 -36.26
CA ASN A 1 17.88 2.84 -36.11
C ASN A 1 17.38 2.28 -34.77
N PHE A 2 17.84 2.84 -33.65
CA PHE A 2 17.36 2.45 -32.32
C PHE A 2 17.36 3.72 -31.45
N LEU A 3 16.51 4.67 -31.86
CA LEU A 3 16.17 5.79 -31.01
C LEU A 3 15.46 5.20 -29.79
N TYR A 4 16.16 5.23 -28.66
CA TYR A 4 15.60 5.02 -27.34
C TYR A 4 14.33 5.88 -27.24
N ARG A 5 13.16 5.25 -27.33
CA ARG A 5 11.92 5.80 -26.80
C ARG A 5 12.15 5.93 -25.30
N PHE A 6 12.71 7.06 -24.88
CA PHE A 6 12.63 7.52 -23.50
C PHE A 6 11.16 7.78 -23.20
N LYS A 7 10.44 6.70 -22.94
CA LYS A 7 9.16 6.76 -22.27
C LYS A 7 9.54 7.30 -20.90
N PHE A 8 9.27 8.57 -20.64
CA PHE A 8 9.45 9.18 -19.33
C PHE A 8 8.60 8.36 -18.35
N PHE A 9 9.23 7.39 -17.70
CA PHE A 9 8.58 6.60 -16.68
C PHE A 9 8.55 7.48 -15.43
N VAL A 10 7.34 7.88 -15.05
CA VAL A 10 7.10 8.53 -13.77
C VAL A 10 7.62 7.60 -12.69
N SER A 11 8.68 8.01 -11.98
CA SER A 11 9.28 7.24 -10.90
C SER A 11 8.72 7.66 -9.55
N VAL A 12 8.74 6.76 -8.57
CA VAL A 12 8.33 7.05 -7.19
C VAL A 12 9.13 6.22 -6.20
N VAL A 13 9.19 6.67 -4.96
CA VAL A 13 9.65 5.91 -3.80
C VAL A 13 8.53 5.91 -2.77
N VAL A 14 8.25 4.75 -2.18
CA VAL A 14 7.28 4.60 -1.09
C VAL A 14 8.01 4.03 0.12
N TYR A 15 7.81 4.64 1.28
CA TYR A 15 8.35 4.23 2.56
C TYR A 15 7.26 3.61 3.42
N LEU A 16 7.62 2.57 4.16
CA LEU A 16 6.74 1.88 5.11
C LEU A 16 6.99 2.43 6.51
N ASN A 17 5.92 2.90 7.16
CA ASN A 17 5.99 3.40 8.52
C ASN A 17 5.55 2.29 9.49
N ALA A 18 6.53 1.60 10.08
CA ALA A 18 6.32 0.43 10.95
C ALA A 18 5.51 0.72 12.23
N HIS A 19 5.44 1.98 12.64
CA HIS A 19 4.73 2.41 13.85
C HIS A 19 3.24 2.70 13.59
N CYS A 20 2.84 2.90 12.34
CA CYS A 20 1.47 3.19 11.96
C CYS A 20 0.53 2.01 12.21
N SER A 21 -0.74 2.31 12.47
CA SER A 21 -1.81 1.30 12.54
C SER A 21 -2.00 0.62 11.18
N THR A 22 -1.97 -0.72 11.18
CA THR A 22 -2.22 -1.57 10.01
C THR A 22 -3.71 -1.84 9.78
N GLY A 23 -4.59 -1.22 10.57
CA GLY A 23 -6.04 -1.42 10.47
C GLY A 23 -6.49 -2.82 10.88
N ARG A 24 -7.72 -3.19 10.52
CA ARG A 24 -8.36 -4.46 10.94
C ARG A 24 -8.08 -5.65 10.02
N TYR A 25 -7.70 -5.41 8.77
CA TYR A 25 -7.57 -6.45 7.75
C TYR A 25 -6.14 -7.01 7.63
N LEU A 26 -5.15 -6.26 8.11
CA LEU A 26 -3.73 -6.59 7.93
C LEU A 26 -3.13 -7.09 9.23
N ASP A 27 -2.47 -8.24 9.13
CA ASP A 27 -1.65 -8.79 10.19
C ASP A 27 -0.36 -7.98 10.31
N ARG A 28 -0.23 -7.26 11.42
CA ARG A 28 0.95 -6.42 11.69
C ARG A 28 2.25 -7.22 11.67
N THR A 29 2.25 -8.45 12.16
CA THR A 29 3.47 -9.27 12.21
C THR A 29 3.91 -9.63 10.80
N LYS A 30 2.97 -10.01 9.92
CA LYS A 30 3.26 -10.27 8.50
C LYS A 30 3.70 -8.99 7.79
N PHE A 31 2.99 -7.89 8.00
CA PHE A 31 3.30 -6.59 7.42
C PHE A 31 4.71 -6.10 7.77
N LEU A 32 5.14 -6.29 9.02
CA LEU A 32 6.47 -5.91 9.48
C LEU A 32 7.56 -6.94 9.14
N SER A 33 7.18 -8.19 8.85
CA SER A 33 8.13 -9.22 8.39
C SER A 33 8.64 -8.95 6.97
N VAL A 34 8.01 -8.02 6.24
CA VAL A 34 8.42 -7.62 4.91
C VAL A 34 9.82 -7.01 4.97
N ARG A 35 10.78 -7.66 4.30
CA ARG A 35 12.19 -7.24 4.26
C ARG A 35 12.39 -5.82 3.71
N ASN A 36 11.43 -5.33 2.92
CA ASN A 36 11.50 -4.04 2.25
C ASN A 36 10.73 -2.97 3.03
N THR A 37 11.44 -2.16 3.81
CA THR A 37 10.89 -0.93 4.43
C THR A 37 10.72 0.22 3.42
N ARG A 38 11.15 -0.01 2.16
CA ARG A 38 11.13 0.95 1.07
C ARG A 38 10.90 0.23 -0.27
N PHE A 39 10.05 0.81 -1.10
CA PHE A 39 9.82 0.40 -2.48
C PHE A 39 10.28 1.49 -3.45
N GLY A 40 11.06 1.12 -4.48
CA GLY A 40 11.66 2.06 -5.42
C GLY A 40 13.01 2.62 -4.97
N PRO A 41 13.66 3.49 -5.78
CA PRO A 41 13.08 4.24 -6.89
C PRO A 41 12.85 3.37 -8.13
N SER A 42 11.62 3.36 -8.63
CA SER A 42 11.25 2.65 -9.87
C SER A 42 9.98 3.25 -10.46
N GLY A 43 9.53 2.74 -11.61
CA GLY A 43 8.32 3.19 -12.28
C GLY A 43 7.08 3.07 -11.40
N VAL A 44 6.22 4.10 -11.41
CA VAL A 44 5.07 4.25 -10.51
C VAL A 44 4.13 3.04 -10.50
N ASN A 45 3.85 2.46 -11.67
CA ASN A 45 3.00 1.28 -11.78
C ASN A 45 3.64 0.04 -11.13
N HIS A 46 4.96 -0.10 -11.24
CA HIS A 46 5.70 -1.19 -10.61
C HIS A 46 5.70 -1.04 -9.08
N VAL A 47 6.02 0.16 -8.60
CA VAL A 47 6.06 0.45 -7.15
C VAL A 47 4.68 0.30 -6.52
N MET A 48 3.62 0.84 -7.14
CA MET A 48 2.26 0.70 -6.64
C MET A 48 1.80 -0.76 -6.60
N ARG A 49 2.09 -1.53 -7.65
CA ARG A 49 1.79 -2.98 -7.63
C ARG A 49 2.48 -3.67 -6.45
N ALA A 50 3.78 -3.42 -6.25
CA ALA A 50 4.55 -4.06 -5.18
C ALA A 50 4.01 -3.67 -3.79
N CYS A 51 3.67 -2.40 -3.58
CA CYS A 51 3.10 -1.94 -2.31
C CYS A 51 1.74 -2.59 -2.03
N LEU A 52 0.84 -2.60 -3.02
CA LEU A 52 -0.52 -3.14 -2.86
C LEU A 52 -0.51 -4.67 -2.73
N GLN A 53 0.37 -5.36 -3.47
CA GLN A 53 0.56 -6.81 -3.31
C GLN A 53 1.03 -7.14 -1.90
N MET A 54 1.97 -6.35 -1.35
CA MET A 54 2.42 -6.53 0.02
C MET A 54 1.28 -6.35 1.04
N LEU A 55 0.35 -5.41 0.83
CA LEU A 55 -0.84 -5.30 1.69
C LEU A 55 -1.68 -6.57 1.63
N ILE A 56 -1.89 -7.14 0.45
CA ILE A 56 -2.65 -8.39 0.27
C ILE A 56 -1.94 -9.56 0.95
N ASP A 57 -0.64 -9.71 0.75
CA ASP A 57 0.17 -10.79 1.32
C ASP A 57 0.24 -10.69 2.85
N SER A 58 0.09 -9.48 3.38
CA SER A 58 0.06 -9.19 4.82
C SER A 58 -1.33 -9.33 5.45
N ALA A 59 -2.36 -9.72 4.69
CA ALA A 59 -3.70 -9.88 5.22
C ALA A 59 -3.79 -10.99 6.29
N HIS A 60 -4.77 -10.85 7.19
CA HIS A 60 -5.18 -11.94 8.06
C HIS A 60 -5.69 -13.15 7.23
N PRO A 61 -5.58 -14.38 7.77
CA PRO A 61 -6.17 -15.55 7.12
C PRO A 61 -7.66 -15.33 6.85
N GLY A 62 -8.08 -15.44 5.59
CA GLY A 62 -9.46 -15.20 5.14
C GLY A 62 -9.74 -13.78 4.64
N ASP A 63 -8.86 -12.80 4.90
CA ASP A 63 -9.07 -11.39 4.52
C ASP A 63 -8.35 -10.96 3.23
N ALA A 64 -7.49 -11.80 2.66
CA ALA A 64 -6.74 -11.46 1.44
C ALA A 64 -7.65 -11.05 0.27
N ALA A 65 -8.81 -11.72 0.12
CA ALA A 65 -9.82 -11.34 -0.87
C ALA A 65 -10.47 -9.98 -0.57
N ASN A 66 -10.71 -9.65 0.70
CA ASN A 66 -11.24 -8.36 1.13
C ASN A 66 -10.23 -7.24 0.83
N VAL A 67 -8.95 -7.47 1.11
CA VAL A 67 -7.88 -6.52 0.80
C VAL A 67 -7.74 -6.31 -0.71
N LEU A 68 -7.79 -7.39 -1.49
CA LEU A 68 -7.78 -7.33 -2.96
C LEU A 68 -8.99 -6.54 -3.50
N ASN A 69 -10.19 -6.72 -2.92
CA ASN A 69 -11.38 -5.99 -3.32
C ASN A 69 -11.27 -4.49 -3.00
N CYS A 70 -10.54 -4.11 -1.95
CA CYS A 70 -10.22 -2.70 -1.66
C CYS A 70 -9.26 -2.09 -2.69
N CYS A 71 -8.52 -2.93 -3.43
CA CYS A 71 -7.59 -2.53 -4.50
C CYS A 71 -8.25 -2.56 -5.90
N THR A 72 -9.57 -2.50 -5.98
CA THR A 72 -10.28 -2.47 -7.27
C THR A 72 -10.35 -1.06 -7.85
N SER A 73 -10.65 -0.99 -9.15
CA SER A 73 -10.95 0.21 -9.93
C SER A 73 -12.30 -0.02 -10.60
N ASP A 74 -13.14 1.01 -10.66
CA ASP A 74 -14.47 0.98 -11.30
C ASP A 74 -14.41 0.83 -12.84
N SER A 75 -13.20 0.88 -13.40
CA SER A 75 -12.94 0.69 -14.83
C SER A 75 -11.99 -0.48 -15.07
N SER A 76 -12.22 -1.24 -16.15
CA SER A 76 -11.39 -2.36 -16.61
C SER A 76 -9.91 -1.96 -16.67
N GLY A 77 -9.17 -2.26 -15.61
CA GLY A 77 -7.76 -1.88 -15.49
C GLY A 77 -6.91 -2.55 -16.57
N SER A 78 -6.11 -1.77 -17.28
CA SER A 78 -5.09 -2.28 -18.22
C SER A 78 -3.70 -2.38 -17.59
N GLY A 79 -3.58 -2.05 -16.30
CA GLY A 79 -2.33 -2.03 -15.56
C GLY A 79 -1.91 -3.39 -15.00
N PRO A 80 -0.87 -3.38 -14.14
CA PRO A 80 -0.35 -4.60 -13.55
C PRO A 80 -1.40 -5.29 -12.67
N SER A 81 -1.27 -6.61 -12.55
CA SER A 81 -2.17 -7.44 -11.76
C SER A 81 -1.70 -7.63 -10.32
N LEU A 82 -2.68 -7.71 -9.44
CA LEU A 82 -2.60 -8.17 -8.06
C LEU A 82 -3.26 -9.53 -7.96
N SER A 83 -2.74 -10.39 -7.08
CA SER A 83 -3.26 -11.72 -6.82
C SER A 83 -3.50 -11.91 -5.33
N ALA A 84 -4.59 -12.57 -4.96
CA ALA A 84 -4.85 -12.99 -3.58
C ALA A 84 -5.25 -14.46 -3.57
N ASP A 85 -4.68 -15.24 -2.66
CA ASP A 85 -5.13 -16.60 -2.43
C ASP A 85 -6.32 -16.59 -1.47
N SER A 86 -7.42 -17.20 -1.91
CA SER A 86 -8.68 -17.27 -1.18
C SER A 86 -9.25 -18.67 -1.28
N ASN A 87 -9.19 -19.44 -0.19
CA ASN A 87 -9.79 -20.77 -0.07
C ASN A 87 -9.44 -21.71 -1.24
N GLY A 88 -8.16 -21.78 -1.62
CA GLY A 88 -7.67 -22.67 -2.68
C GLY A 88 -7.88 -22.13 -4.11
N SER A 89 -8.41 -20.91 -4.27
CA SER A 89 -8.49 -20.22 -5.55
C SER A 89 -7.68 -18.92 -5.53
N THR A 90 -6.94 -18.65 -6.61
CA THR A 90 -6.24 -17.37 -6.77
C THR A 90 -7.15 -16.37 -7.47
N LEU A 91 -7.55 -15.34 -6.73
CA LEU A 91 -8.28 -14.19 -7.27
C LEU A 91 -7.30 -13.18 -7.85
N MET A 92 -7.64 -12.58 -8.98
CA MET A 92 -6.79 -11.62 -9.67
C MET A 92 -7.54 -10.34 -10.00
N ARG A 93 -6.92 -9.19 -9.76
CA ARG A 93 -7.44 -7.88 -10.14
C ARG A 93 -6.38 -7.06 -10.86
N ARG A 94 -6.78 -6.27 -11.85
CA ARG A 94 -5.87 -5.35 -12.54
C ARG A 94 -5.98 -3.95 -11.96
N LEU A 95 -4.84 -3.34 -11.76
CA LEU A 95 -4.74 -1.94 -11.35
C LEU A 95 -5.01 -0.99 -12.52
N PRO A 96 -5.46 0.24 -12.24
CA PRO A 96 -5.42 1.30 -13.23
C PRO A 96 -3.96 1.60 -13.62
N VAL A 97 -3.77 2.14 -14.83
CA VAL A 97 -2.46 2.63 -15.25
C VAL A 97 -2.25 4.04 -14.74
N PHE A 98 -1.31 4.22 -13.82
CA PHE A 98 -0.95 5.53 -13.30
C PHE A 98 -0.09 6.29 -14.30
N LYS A 99 -0.59 7.45 -14.74
CA LYS A 99 0.11 8.37 -15.64
C LYS A 99 0.88 9.47 -14.90
N SER A 100 0.58 9.69 -13.63
CA SER A 100 1.24 10.67 -12.77
C SER A 100 1.48 10.12 -11.35
N GLN A 101 2.41 10.71 -10.60
CA GLN A 101 2.58 10.37 -9.18
C GLN A 101 1.34 10.75 -8.38
N LEU A 102 0.71 11.88 -8.72
CA LEU A 102 -0.44 12.39 -7.98
C LEU A 102 -1.61 11.40 -8.02
N ASP A 103 -1.92 10.84 -9.18
CA ASP A 103 -3.00 9.85 -9.33
C ASP A 103 -2.70 8.59 -8.52
N ALA A 104 -1.44 8.16 -8.55
CA ALA A 104 -0.98 6.99 -7.80
C ALA A 104 -1.12 7.20 -6.29
N TRP A 105 -0.73 8.37 -5.77
CA TRP A 105 -0.86 8.70 -4.35
C TRP A 105 -2.32 8.87 -3.92
N LYS A 106 -3.17 9.48 -4.76
CA LYS A 106 -4.62 9.57 -4.49
C LYS A 106 -5.24 8.18 -4.41
N TYR A 107 -4.88 7.30 -5.35
CA TYR A 107 -5.35 5.93 -5.35
C TYR A 107 -4.89 5.16 -4.10
N LEU A 108 -3.61 5.26 -3.75
CA LEU A 108 -3.07 4.62 -2.56
C LEU A 108 -3.79 5.11 -1.29
N ALA A 109 -4.03 6.42 -1.15
CA ALA A 109 -4.77 6.97 -0.03
C ALA A 109 -6.20 6.40 0.07
N GLN A 110 -6.92 6.28 -1.06
CA GLN A 110 -8.24 5.66 -1.08
C GLN A 110 -8.21 4.18 -0.68
N VAL A 111 -7.18 3.43 -1.10
CA VAL A 111 -7.03 2.03 -0.68
C VAL A 111 -6.77 1.95 0.83
N LEU A 112 -5.87 2.76 1.37
CA LEU A 112 -5.55 2.78 2.80
C LEU A 112 -6.76 3.15 3.66
N ASP A 113 -7.59 4.08 3.18
CA ASP A 113 -8.85 4.48 3.80
C ASP A 113 -9.87 3.34 3.81
N ARG A 114 -10.08 2.67 2.66
CA ARG A 114 -10.95 1.47 2.56
C ARG A 114 -10.48 0.33 3.48
N LEU A 115 -9.18 0.18 3.64
CA LEU A 115 -8.57 -0.80 4.54
C LEU A 115 -8.56 -0.36 6.01
N GLN A 116 -9.06 0.83 6.32
CA GLN A 116 -9.09 1.41 7.67
C GLN A 116 -7.70 1.43 8.32
N THR A 117 -6.67 1.68 7.51
CA THR A 117 -5.29 1.80 7.96
C THR A 117 -4.94 3.26 8.22
N CYS A 118 -3.81 3.49 8.88
CA CYS A 118 -3.28 4.84 8.97
C CYS A 118 -2.99 5.40 7.57
N PRO A 119 -3.39 6.65 7.25
CA PRO A 119 -3.04 7.31 5.99
C PRO A 119 -1.54 7.43 5.75
N HIS A 120 -0.76 7.42 6.84
CA HIS A 120 0.71 7.47 6.82
C HIS A 120 1.35 6.08 6.89
N LEU A 121 0.61 4.98 6.75
CA LEU A 121 1.19 3.64 6.75
C LEU A 121 2.19 3.46 5.60
N LEU A 122 1.88 4.02 4.43
CA LEU A 122 2.74 4.10 3.26
C LEU A 122 2.90 5.57 2.84
N ALA A 123 4.12 6.08 2.89
CA ALA A 123 4.40 7.51 2.78
C ALA A 123 5.46 7.86 1.72
N LYS A 124 5.48 9.12 1.29
CA LYS A 124 6.48 9.66 0.35
C LYS A 124 7.87 9.77 0.96
N ARG A 125 7.92 9.92 2.29
CA ARG A 125 9.12 10.06 3.11
C ARG A 125 8.89 9.30 4.41
N TYR A 126 9.97 8.95 5.09
CA TYR A 126 9.89 8.46 6.46
C TYR A 126 9.48 9.64 7.34
N ASP A 127 8.28 9.59 7.90
CA ASP A 127 7.71 10.63 8.76
C ASP A 127 7.17 9.99 10.04
N SER A 128 7.36 10.66 11.17
CA SER A 128 6.73 10.30 12.44
C SER A 128 5.22 10.51 12.34
N CYS A 129 4.45 9.46 12.56
CA CYS A 129 3.00 9.53 12.47
C CYS A 129 2.41 10.02 13.80
N THR A 130 2.04 11.29 13.87
CA THR A 130 1.38 11.89 15.05
C THR A 130 -0.01 11.32 15.32
N ALA A 131 -0.67 10.74 14.31
CA ALA A 131 -1.97 10.08 14.46
C ALA A 131 -1.88 8.67 15.08
N CYS A 132 -0.70 8.05 15.05
CA CYS A 132 -0.44 6.73 15.64
C CYS A 132 0.60 6.77 16.75
N GLU A 133 1.18 7.94 17.04
CA GLU A 133 1.83 8.18 18.32
C GLU A 133 0.83 7.79 19.42
N PRO A 134 1.28 7.08 20.46
CA PRO A 134 0.41 6.81 21.57
C PRO A 134 -0.11 8.17 22.05
N ALA A 135 -1.44 8.32 22.09
CA ALA A 135 -2.01 9.26 23.03
C ALA A 135 -1.39 8.88 24.38
N HIS A 136 -0.36 9.60 24.78
CA HIS A 136 0.25 9.44 26.07
C HIS A 136 -0.94 9.61 27.02
N PRO A 137 -1.35 8.62 27.83
CA PRO A 137 -2.19 8.94 28.95
C PRO A 137 -1.37 9.97 29.72
N SER A 138 -1.92 11.19 29.79
CA SER A 138 -1.50 12.19 30.76
C SER A 138 -1.34 11.45 32.07
N GLN A 139 -0.09 11.31 32.54
CA GLN A 139 0.16 10.81 33.88
C GLN A 139 -0.76 11.58 34.82
N PRO A 140 -1.57 10.93 35.67
CA PRO A 140 -2.30 11.66 36.67
C PRO A 140 -1.29 12.39 37.55
N LEU A 141 -1.44 13.71 37.61
CA LEU A 141 -0.74 14.60 38.54
C LEU A 141 -0.91 14.01 39.94
N SER A 142 0.14 13.37 40.44
CA SER A 142 0.16 12.88 41.82
C SER A 142 0.38 14.08 42.73
N LYS A 143 -0.47 14.16 43.76
CA LYS A 143 -0.54 15.21 44.78
C LYS A 143 0.77 15.46 45.50
#